data_AF-A0A9W9PLH9-F1
#
_entry.id   AF-A0A9W9PLH9-F1
#
_cell.length_a   1.000
_cell.length_b   1.000
_cell.length_c   1.000
_cell.angle_alpha   90.00
_cell.angle_beta   90.00
_cell.angle_gamma   90.00
#
_symmetry.space_group_name_H-M   'P 1'
#
loop_
_entity.id
_entity.type
_entity.pdbx_description
1 polymer ?
#
loop_
_entity_poly.entity_id
_entity_poly.type
_entity_poly.pdbx_seq_one_letter_code
_entity_poly.pdbx_strand_id
1 'polypeptide(L)'
;MGPKRTHGGEHGPSQNPRAGPPEKKRKGFSVGPANLPDGTYRRKTQKIKSDLIQKAKVKKAYAKIKAQELAAGTPKSVYDTAEAHNAEAAEPATLELHPDRIAMLNEPAPEPAPAPKPERRSRDRNDRSQRERRPKRTAFDKEIEMAEARRKEAEARQKEREAKQKEREEMNRAKRPDQFGKRRLGRESKVLLNRVQRIVGQT
;
A
#
# COMPACT_ATOMS: atom_id res chain seq x y z
N MET A 1 31.62 40.16 -49.46
CA MET A 1 30.14 40.29 -49.49
C MET A 1 29.57 39.05 -50.17
N GLY A 2 29.11 38.06 -49.41
CA GLY A 2 28.46 36.85 -49.95
C GLY A 2 26.93 36.97 -49.83
N PRO A 3 26.15 36.53 -50.83
CA PRO A 3 24.70 36.70 -50.79
C PRO A 3 24.03 35.81 -49.74
N LYS A 4 23.07 36.40 -49.03
CA LYS A 4 22.27 35.82 -47.95
C LYS A 4 21.27 34.79 -48.48
N ARG A 5 21.00 33.78 -47.65
CA ARG A 5 20.12 32.62 -47.84
C ARG A 5 18.66 33.05 -48.07
N THR A 6 17.98 32.47 -49.06
CA THR A 6 16.52 32.43 -49.11
C THR A 6 16.03 31.12 -48.48
N HIS A 7 15.09 31.26 -47.55
CA HIS A 7 14.46 30.20 -46.79
C HIS A 7 13.02 30.07 -47.31
N GLY A 8 12.60 28.88 -47.73
CA GLY A 8 11.22 28.65 -48.18
C GLY A 8 11.10 27.45 -49.10
N GLY A 9 11.05 26.25 -48.52
CA GLY A 9 10.74 25.02 -49.24
C GLY A 9 9.77 24.20 -48.41
N GLU A 10 8.50 24.25 -48.80
CA GLU A 10 7.38 23.54 -48.19
C GLU A 10 7.61 22.02 -48.23
N HIS A 11 7.45 21.33 -47.10
CA HIS A 11 7.47 19.87 -47.04
C HIS A 11 6.04 19.34 -46.97
N GLY A 12 5.46 19.05 -48.13
CA GLY A 12 4.28 18.20 -48.26
C GLY A 12 4.57 16.74 -47.85
N PRO A 13 3.56 15.98 -47.38
CA PRO A 13 3.76 14.66 -46.82
C PRO A 13 3.94 13.60 -47.93
N SER A 14 5.18 13.31 -48.30
CA SER A 14 5.50 12.16 -49.16
C SER A 14 5.38 10.87 -48.36
N GLN A 15 4.39 10.07 -48.73
CA GLN A 15 4.12 8.75 -48.19
C GLN A 15 5.26 7.75 -48.50
N ASN A 16 5.40 6.76 -47.62
CA ASN A 16 6.33 5.63 -47.65
C ASN A 16 6.45 4.93 -49.02
N PRO A 17 7.65 4.38 -49.30
CA PRO A 17 7.70 2.99 -49.74
C PRO A 17 8.72 2.14 -48.97
N ARG A 18 8.28 0.94 -48.58
CA ARG A 18 9.06 -0.25 -48.18
C ARG A 18 9.92 -0.16 -46.91
N ALA A 19 9.31 -0.68 -45.83
CA ALA A 19 9.99 -1.21 -44.68
C ALA A 19 10.86 -2.43 -45.07
N GLY A 20 12.17 -2.23 -45.18
CA GLY A 20 13.15 -3.31 -45.00
C GLY A 20 13.26 -3.67 -43.50
N PRO A 21 13.71 -4.89 -43.15
CA PRO A 21 13.94 -5.24 -41.75
C PRO A 21 14.97 -4.27 -41.15
N PRO A 22 14.75 -3.75 -39.94
CA PRO A 22 15.62 -2.73 -39.37
C PRO A 22 17.02 -3.30 -39.16
N GLU A 23 18.00 -2.74 -39.86
CA GLU A 23 19.41 -3.08 -39.68
C GLU A 23 19.81 -2.82 -38.22
N LYS A 24 20.21 -3.89 -37.54
CA LYS A 24 20.62 -3.82 -36.13
C LYS A 24 21.96 -3.10 -36.06
N LYS A 25 21.93 -1.80 -35.79
CA LYS A 25 23.14 -1.00 -35.51
C LYS A 25 23.92 -1.67 -34.37
N ARG A 26 25.17 -2.03 -34.64
CA ARG A 26 26.09 -2.63 -33.67
C ARG A 26 26.24 -1.66 -32.50
N LYS A 27 25.92 -2.12 -31.28
CA LYS A 27 26.14 -1.34 -30.06
C LYS A 27 27.64 -1.13 -29.92
N GLY A 28 28.10 0.12 -29.92
CA GLY A 28 29.50 0.47 -29.69
C GLY A 28 29.99 0.01 -28.31
N PHE A 29 31.26 0.27 -28.02
CA PHE A 29 31.93 -0.15 -26.80
C PHE A 29 31.15 0.26 -25.53
N SER A 30 30.48 -0.71 -24.91
CA SER A 30 29.70 -0.49 -23.68
C SER A 30 30.63 -0.55 -22.48
N VAL A 31 31.05 0.62 -22.01
CA VAL A 31 31.91 0.73 -20.83
C VAL A 31 31.08 0.49 -19.57
N GLY A 32 31.12 -0.76 -19.08
CA GLY A 32 30.57 -1.15 -17.78
C GLY A 32 29.43 -2.16 -17.85
N PRO A 33 29.18 -2.87 -16.73
CA PRO A 33 28.17 -3.93 -16.66
C PRO A 33 26.78 -3.41 -17.03
N ALA A 34 26.02 -4.21 -17.79
CA ALA A 34 24.70 -3.84 -18.34
C ALA A 34 23.64 -3.45 -17.29
N ASN A 35 23.89 -3.76 -16.01
CA ASN A 35 23.09 -3.41 -14.85
C ASN A 35 23.64 -2.20 -14.10
N LEU A 36 24.41 -1.32 -14.75
CA LEU A 36 24.75 -0.04 -14.17
C LEU A 36 23.43 0.70 -13.85
N PRO A 37 23.25 1.23 -12.63
CA PRO A 37 22.01 1.88 -12.26
C PRO A 37 21.76 3.02 -13.24
N ASP A 38 20.79 2.76 -14.13
CA ASP A 38 20.33 3.71 -15.11
C ASP A 38 20.12 5.03 -14.38
N GLY A 39 20.87 6.06 -14.76
CA GLY A 39 21.08 7.25 -13.93
C GLY A 39 19.77 7.81 -13.37
N THR A 40 19.82 8.51 -12.25
CA THR A 40 18.64 9.00 -11.48
C THR A 40 17.54 9.63 -12.34
N TYR A 41 17.89 10.26 -13.47
CA TYR A 41 16.94 10.85 -14.42
C TYR A 41 16.35 9.85 -15.44
N ARG A 42 17.06 8.80 -15.85
CA ARG A 42 16.54 7.78 -16.78
C ARG A 42 15.44 6.92 -16.14
N ARG A 43 15.55 6.61 -14.84
CA ARG A 43 14.46 5.93 -14.10
C ARG A 43 13.19 6.79 -14.00
N LYS A 44 13.35 8.09 -13.71
CA LYS A 44 12.22 9.03 -13.64
C LYS A 44 11.52 9.15 -14.97
N THR A 45 12.26 9.28 -16.07
CA THR A 45 11.66 9.35 -17.41
C THR A 45 10.97 8.05 -17.82
N GLN A 46 11.56 6.89 -17.54
CA GLN A 46 10.90 5.60 -17.76
C GLN A 46 9.61 5.48 -16.94
N LYS A 47 9.63 5.86 -15.66
CA LYS A 47 8.44 5.89 -14.80
C LYS A 47 7.36 6.83 -15.33
N ILE A 48 7.71 8.06 -15.68
CA ILE A 48 6.76 9.04 -16.24
C ILE A 48 6.13 8.47 -17.52
N LYS A 49 6.92 7.85 -18.39
CA LYS A 49 6.41 7.23 -19.62
C LYS A 49 5.48 6.05 -19.32
N SER A 50 5.86 5.13 -18.43
CA SER A 50 5.00 3.99 -18.07
C SER A 50 3.69 4.45 -17.44
N ASP A 51 3.75 5.44 -16.54
CA ASP A 51 2.57 5.99 -15.86
C ASP A 51 1.61 6.65 -16.86
N LEU A 52 2.14 7.39 -17.84
CA LEU A 52 1.33 8.05 -18.87
C LEU A 52 0.64 7.02 -19.78
N ILE A 53 1.36 5.96 -20.16
CA ILE A 53 0.81 4.84 -20.95
C ILE A 53 -0.29 4.11 -20.17
N GLN A 54 -0.07 3.81 -18.88
CA GLN A 54 -1.06 3.15 -18.04
C GLN A 54 -2.32 3.98 -17.87
N LYS A 55 -2.18 5.28 -17.59
CA LYS A 55 -3.33 6.21 -17.50
C LYS A 55 -4.12 6.25 -18.80
N ALA A 56 -3.45 6.28 -19.95
CA ALA A 56 -4.11 6.24 -21.25
C ALA A 56 -4.85 4.91 -21.49
N LYS A 57 -4.25 3.77 -21.11
CA LYS A 57 -4.89 2.45 -21.19
C LYS A 57 -6.15 2.37 -20.33
N VAL A 58 -6.07 2.83 -19.07
CA VAL A 58 -7.22 2.86 -18.16
C VAL A 58 -8.32 3.76 -18.71
N LYS A 59 -7.98 4.95 -19.20
CA LYS A 59 -8.97 5.86 -19.82
C LYS A 59 -9.64 5.23 -21.05
N LYS A 60 -8.88 4.55 -21.91
CA LYS A 60 -9.44 3.83 -23.06
C LYS A 60 -10.37 2.69 -22.64
N ALA A 61 -9.95 1.87 -21.67
CA ALA A 61 -10.77 0.77 -21.17
C ALA A 61 -12.05 1.29 -20.51
N TYR A 62 -11.95 2.34 -19.68
CA TYR A 62 -13.09 2.99 -19.05
C TYR A 62 -14.05 3.59 -20.08
N ALA A 63 -13.54 4.29 -21.11
CA ALA A 63 -14.38 4.82 -22.18
C ALA A 63 -15.11 3.72 -22.94
N LYS A 64 -14.45 2.56 -23.15
CA LYS A 64 -15.07 1.39 -23.78
C LYS A 64 -16.20 0.80 -22.93
N ILE A 65 -15.95 0.59 -21.63
CA ILE A 65 -16.96 0.08 -20.69
C ILE A 65 -18.13 1.06 -20.61
N LYS A 66 -17.86 2.36 -20.44
CA LYS A 66 -18.89 3.39 -20.38
C LYS A 66 -19.75 3.43 -21.66
N ALA A 67 -19.13 3.30 -22.83
CA ALA A 67 -19.87 3.23 -24.09
C ALA A 67 -20.73 1.95 -24.18
N GLN A 68 -20.21 0.81 -23.70
CA GLN A 68 -20.96 -0.44 -23.63
C GLN A 68 -22.11 -0.36 -22.64
N GLU A 69 -21.94 0.25 -21.47
CA GLU A 69 -22.99 0.46 -20.48
C GLU A 69 -24.08 1.42 -20.99
N LEU A 70 -23.69 2.50 -21.68
CA LEU A 70 -24.67 3.40 -22.32
C LEU A 70 -25.43 2.70 -23.45
N ALA A 71 -24.76 1.83 -24.23
CA ALA A 71 -25.40 1.07 -25.30
C ALA A 71 -26.26 -0.09 -24.79
N ALA A 72 -25.88 -0.72 -23.67
CA ALA A 72 -26.65 -1.77 -23.01
C ALA A 72 -27.81 -1.22 -22.16
N GLY A 73 -27.88 0.11 -21.99
CA GLY A 73 -28.75 0.76 -21.01
C GLY A 73 -28.23 0.56 -19.59
N THR A 74 -28.57 1.47 -18.68
CA THR A 74 -28.24 1.32 -17.26
C THR A 74 -28.84 0.01 -16.75
N PRO A 75 -28.04 -1.00 -16.35
CA PRO A 75 -28.59 -2.15 -15.67
C PRO A 75 -29.22 -1.63 -14.38
N LYS A 76 -30.55 -1.78 -14.28
CA LYS A 76 -31.32 -1.45 -13.08
C LYS A 76 -30.58 -2.05 -11.89
N SER A 77 -30.28 -1.22 -10.89
CA SER A 77 -29.66 -1.72 -9.68
C SER A 77 -30.61 -2.76 -9.05
N VAL A 78 -30.08 -3.73 -8.30
CA VAL A 78 -30.91 -4.76 -7.65
C VAL A 78 -32.00 -4.12 -6.77
N TYR A 79 -31.78 -2.90 -6.31
CA TYR A 79 -32.75 -2.07 -5.60
C TYR A 79 -33.90 -1.56 -6.49
N ASP A 80 -33.64 -1.17 -7.75
CA ASP A 80 -34.69 -0.74 -8.69
C ASP A 80 -35.60 -1.90 -9.13
N THR A 81 -35.11 -3.14 -9.13
CA THR A 81 -35.92 -4.32 -9.46
C THR A 81 -36.87 -4.75 -8.34
N ALA A 82 -36.59 -4.37 -7.09
CA ALA A 82 -37.47 -4.67 -5.95
C ALA A 82 -38.71 -3.76 -5.90
N GLU A 83 -38.61 -2.52 -6.40
CA GLU A 83 -39.75 -1.60 -6.48
C GLU A 83 -40.69 -1.94 -7.64
N ALA A 84 -40.16 -2.39 -8.79
CA ALA A 84 -40.97 -2.74 -9.96
C ALA A 84 -41.83 -4.02 -9.76
N HIS A 85 -41.38 -4.97 -8.93
CA HIS A 85 -42.17 -6.16 -8.59
C HIS A 85 -43.25 -5.91 -7.53
N ASN A 86 -43.28 -4.72 -6.92
CA ASN A 86 -44.28 -4.35 -5.91
C ASN A 86 -45.46 -3.55 -6.51
N ALA A 87 -45.37 -3.11 -7.77
CA ALA A 87 -46.36 -2.24 -8.39
C ALA A 87 -47.46 -2.97 -9.21
N GLU A 88 -47.33 -4.27 -9.46
CA GLU A 88 -48.30 -5.04 -10.29
C GLU A 88 -49.14 -6.07 -9.51
N ALA A 89 -49.05 -6.09 -8.18
CA ALA A 89 -49.87 -6.94 -7.32
C ALA A 89 -50.44 -6.16 -6.12
N ALA A 90 -51.10 -5.03 -6.41
CA ALA A 90 -51.90 -4.31 -5.43
C ALA A 90 -53.32 -4.89 -5.37
N GLU A 91 -53.44 -6.14 -4.91
CA GLU A 91 -54.66 -6.53 -4.18
C GLU A 91 -54.55 -5.94 -2.78
N PRO A 92 -55.60 -5.33 -2.20
CA PRO A 92 -55.51 -4.76 -0.87
C PRO A 92 -55.31 -5.91 0.12
N ALA A 93 -54.05 -6.12 0.53
CA ALA A 93 -53.72 -6.98 1.65
C ALA A 93 -54.45 -6.42 2.86
N THR A 94 -55.63 -6.98 3.14
CA THR A 94 -56.35 -6.73 4.37
C THR A 94 -55.40 -7.10 5.48
N LEU A 95 -55.16 -6.14 6.37
CA LEU A 95 -54.23 -6.22 7.49
C LEU A 95 -54.77 -7.15 8.60
N GLU A 96 -55.53 -8.18 8.22
CA GLU A 96 -56.11 -9.17 9.11
C GLU A 96 -55.04 -10.24 9.37
N LEU A 97 -54.58 -10.28 10.62
CA LEU A 97 -53.62 -11.29 11.06
C LEU A 97 -54.22 -12.69 10.85
N HIS A 98 -53.45 -13.61 10.26
CA HIS A 98 -53.84 -15.01 10.06
C HIS A 98 -54.47 -15.58 11.35
N PRO A 99 -55.55 -16.38 11.27
CA PRO A 99 -56.32 -16.85 12.44
C PRO A 99 -55.45 -17.55 13.49
N ASP A 100 -54.43 -18.29 13.06
CA ASP A 100 -53.47 -18.96 13.96
C ASP A 100 -52.66 -17.97 14.82
N ARG A 101 -52.38 -16.78 14.31
CA ARG A 101 -51.67 -15.73 15.05
C ARG A 101 -52.58 -15.02 16.05
N ILE A 102 -53.88 -14.93 15.78
CA ILE A 102 -54.89 -14.43 16.71
C ILE A 102 -55.06 -15.41 17.88
N ALA A 103 -55.02 -16.72 17.61
CA ALA A 103 -55.08 -17.75 18.65
C ALA A 103 -53.91 -17.64 19.66
N MET A 104 -52.68 -17.45 19.18
CA MET A 104 -51.50 -17.25 20.05
C MET A 104 -51.55 -15.97 20.90
N LEU A 105 -52.25 -14.92 20.43
CA LEU A 105 -52.39 -13.65 21.16
C LEU A 105 -53.52 -13.68 22.19
N ASN A 106 -54.53 -14.53 21.98
CA ASN A 106 -55.67 -14.69 22.89
C ASN A 106 -55.41 -15.73 24.00
N GLU A 107 -54.35 -16.53 23.91
CA GLU A 107 -53.93 -17.40 25.02
C GLU A 107 -53.41 -16.54 26.19
N PRO A 108 -53.99 -16.64 27.40
CA PRO A 108 -53.52 -15.89 28.55
C PRO A 108 -52.13 -16.39 28.96
N ALA A 109 -51.15 -15.48 28.96
CA ALA A 109 -49.78 -15.79 29.34
C ALA A 109 -49.73 -16.39 30.76
N PRO A 110 -49.07 -17.54 30.97
CA PRO A 110 -48.89 -18.09 32.30
C PRO A 110 -48.02 -17.14 33.15
N GLU A 111 -48.43 -16.90 34.40
CA GLU A 111 -47.71 -16.03 35.33
C GLU A 111 -46.24 -16.45 35.48
N PRO A 112 -45.30 -15.49 35.56
CA PRO A 112 -43.88 -15.79 35.67
C PRO A 112 -43.57 -16.39 37.05
N ALA A 113 -43.35 -17.70 37.11
CA ALA A 113 -42.79 -18.34 38.29
C ALA A 113 -41.39 -17.75 38.60
N PRO A 114 -41.06 -17.47 39.88
CA PRO A 114 -39.76 -16.93 40.25
C PRO A 114 -38.66 -17.96 39.96
N ALA A 115 -37.67 -17.58 39.15
CA ALA A 115 -36.54 -18.42 38.80
C ALA A 115 -35.77 -18.91 40.05
N PRO A 116 -35.38 -20.20 40.14
CA PRO A 116 -34.55 -20.67 41.24
C PRO A 116 -33.15 -20.04 41.15
N LYS A 117 -32.73 -19.36 42.23
CA LYS A 117 -31.35 -18.85 42.37
C LYS A 117 -30.38 -20.04 42.39
N PRO A 118 -29.25 -20.01 41.66
CA PRO A 118 -28.26 -21.06 41.77
C PRO A 118 -27.58 -20.98 43.15
N GLU A 119 -27.80 -22.00 43.98
CA GLU A 119 -27.03 -22.25 45.19
C GLU A 119 -25.55 -22.37 44.83
N ARG A 120 -24.75 -21.39 45.27
CA ARG A 120 -23.30 -21.46 45.22
C ARG A 120 -22.83 -22.50 46.23
N ARG A 121 -22.70 -23.74 45.79
CA ARG A 121 -21.96 -24.77 46.54
C ARG A 121 -20.49 -24.39 46.56
N SER A 122 -20.06 -23.84 47.70
CA SER A 122 -18.66 -23.77 48.11
C SER A 122 -18.10 -25.19 48.19
N ARG A 123 -17.34 -25.60 47.17
CA ARG A 123 -16.48 -26.78 47.23
C ARG A 123 -15.04 -26.37 46.99
N ASP A 124 -14.25 -26.58 48.05
CA ASP A 124 -12.81 -26.78 48.10
C ASP A 124 -11.91 -25.69 47.53
N ARG A 125 -11.55 -24.80 48.45
CA ARG A 125 -10.36 -23.94 48.41
C ARG A 125 -9.13 -24.79 48.78
N ASN A 126 -8.53 -25.45 47.81
CA ASN A 126 -7.09 -25.70 47.71
C ASN A 126 -6.86 -26.65 46.53
N ASP A 127 -5.82 -26.38 45.75
CA ASP A 127 -5.25 -27.28 44.75
C ASP A 127 -5.78 -27.21 43.30
N ARG A 128 -6.16 -26.03 42.82
CA ARG A 128 -6.17 -25.75 41.37
C ARG A 128 -5.49 -24.43 41.12
N SER A 129 -4.19 -24.50 40.82
CA SER A 129 -3.48 -23.44 40.14
C SER A 129 -4.41 -22.82 39.11
N GLN A 130 -4.70 -21.52 39.24
CA GLN A 130 -5.43 -20.78 38.24
C GLN A 130 -4.67 -20.96 36.93
N ARG A 131 -5.14 -21.90 36.12
CA ARG A 131 -4.53 -22.23 34.84
C ARG A 131 -4.74 -20.98 33.99
N GLU A 132 -3.71 -20.14 33.93
CA GLU A 132 -3.73 -18.90 33.16
C GLU A 132 -4.21 -19.26 31.75
N ARG A 133 -5.43 -18.83 31.44
CA ARG A 133 -6.05 -19.15 30.16
C ARG A 133 -5.22 -18.45 29.10
N ARG A 134 -4.53 -19.21 28.26
CA ARG A 134 -3.79 -18.65 27.13
C ARG A 134 -4.75 -17.79 26.29
N PRO A 135 -4.34 -16.58 25.89
CA PRO A 135 -5.15 -15.75 25.02
C PRO A 135 -5.46 -16.52 23.74
N LYS A 136 -6.74 -16.55 23.38
CA LYS A 136 -7.19 -17.23 22.16
C LYS A 136 -6.61 -16.48 20.97
N ARG A 137 -6.03 -17.22 20.02
CA ARG A 137 -5.51 -16.62 18.80
C ARG A 137 -6.65 -16.00 18.01
N THR A 138 -6.53 -14.72 17.66
CA THR A 138 -7.50 -14.02 16.81
C THR A 138 -7.19 -14.29 15.34
N ALA A 139 -8.15 -14.10 14.45
CA ALA A 139 -7.97 -14.32 13.01
C ALA A 139 -6.84 -13.47 12.40
N PHE A 140 -6.50 -12.34 13.05
CA PHE A 140 -5.54 -11.36 12.57
C PHE A 140 -4.16 -11.47 13.22
N ASP A 141 -3.92 -12.45 14.10
CA ASP A 141 -2.63 -12.55 14.81
C ASP A 141 -1.46 -12.67 13.84
N LYS A 142 -1.63 -13.44 12.75
CA LYS A 142 -0.60 -13.57 11.70
C LYS A 142 -0.33 -12.25 10.99
N GLU A 143 -1.37 -11.44 10.78
CA GLU A 143 -1.22 -10.14 10.11
C GLU A 143 -0.53 -9.11 11.03
N ILE A 144 -0.85 -9.14 12.32
CA ILE A 144 -0.21 -8.32 13.35
C ILE A 144 1.28 -8.69 13.46
N GLU A 145 1.61 -9.99 13.53
CA GLU A 145 3.00 -10.47 13.56
C GLU A 145 3.78 -10.03 12.32
N MET A 146 3.19 -10.16 11.12
CA MET A 146 3.81 -9.70 9.87
C MET A 146 4.00 -8.18 9.84
N ALA A 147 3.03 -7.40 10.35
CA ALA A 147 3.13 -5.95 10.44
C ALA A 147 4.20 -5.50 11.44
N GLU A 148 4.30 -6.18 12.59
CA GLU A 148 5.35 -5.94 13.57
C GLU A 148 6.74 -6.28 13.05
N ALA A 149 6.88 -7.40 12.34
CA ALA A 149 8.15 -7.77 11.71
C ALA A 149 8.63 -6.69 10.73
N ARG A 150 7.73 -6.17 9.88
CA ARG A 150 8.03 -5.06 8.96
C ARG A 150 8.38 -3.76 9.71
N ARG A 151 7.69 -3.45 10.80
CA ARG A 151 8.02 -2.27 11.64
C ARG A 151 9.39 -2.40 12.28
N LYS A 152 9.71 -3.56 12.86
CA LYS A 152 11.01 -3.84 13.48
C LYS A 152 12.15 -3.78 12.47
N GLU A 153 11.97 -4.32 11.27
CA GLU A 153 12.96 -4.22 10.19
C GLU A 153 13.18 -2.77 9.75
N ALA A 154 12.10 -2.01 9.56
CA ALA A 154 12.18 -0.60 9.20
C ALA A 154 12.86 0.24 10.29
N GLU A 155 12.54 -0.02 11.56
CA GLU A 155 13.15 0.64 12.72
C GLU A 155 14.64 0.29 12.85
N ALA A 156 15.02 -0.99 12.68
CA ALA A 156 16.42 -1.41 12.69
C ALA A 156 17.21 -0.70 11.57
N ARG A 157 16.64 -0.62 10.37
CA ARG A 157 17.24 0.09 9.23
C ARG A 157 17.36 1.60 9.48
N GLN A 158 16.39 2.21 10.17
CA GLN A 158 16.46 3.62 10.56
C GLN A 158 17.55 3.84 11.61
N LYS A 159 17.60 3.03 12.67
CA LYS A 159 18.65 3.08 13.70
C LYS A 159 20.05 2.93 13.13
N GLU A 160 20.24 2.03 12.15
CA GLU A 160 21.53 1.88 11.47
C GLU A 160 21.92 3.14 10.67
N ARG A 161 20.96 3.74 9.95
CA ARG A 161 21.18 5.00 9.22
C ARG A 161 21.50 6.15 10.17
N GLU A 162 20.76 6.28 11.26
CA GLU A 162 20.99 7.29 12.28
C GLU A 162 22.34 7.11 12.96
N ALA A 163 22.74 5.88 13.29
CA ALA A 163 24.06 5.59 13.86
C ALA A 163 25.19 6.00 12.90
N LYS A 164 25.04 5.69 11.60
CA LYS A 164 25.99 6.13 10.55
C LYS A 164 26.02 7.64 10.38
N GLN A 165 24.87 8.31 10.47
CA GLN A 165 24.79 9.77 10.40
C GLN A 165 25.45 10.42 11.61
N LYS A 166 25.16 9.95 12.82
CA LYS A 166 25.79 10.41 14.07
C LYS A 166 27.30 10.26 14.02
N GLU A 167 27.81 9.12 13.56
CA GLU A 167 29.26 8.93 13.40
C GLU A 167 29.86 9.94 12.40
N ARG A 168 29.17 10.19 11.28
CA ARG A 168 29.60 11.19 10.30
C ARG A 168 29.58 12.61 10.88
N GLU A 169 28.55 12.96 11.64
CA GLU A 169 28.43 14.25 12.30
C GLU A 169 29.49 14.45 13.39
N GLU A 170 29.77 13.42 14.19
CA GLU A 170 30.84 13.41 15.19
C GLU A 170 32.21 13.62 14.54
N MET A 171 32.49 12.92 13.44
CA MET A 171 33.71 13.13 12.67
C MET A 171 33.79 14.54 12.07
N ASN A 172 32.70 15.06 11.51
CA ASN A 172 32.65 16.42 10.98
C ASN A 172 32.84 17.45 12.09
N ARG A 173 32.26 17.23 13.27
CA ARG A 173 32.40 18.09 14.45
C ARG A 173 33.84 18.07 14.99
N ALA A 174 34.48 16.91 15.00
CA ALA A 174 35.87 16.77 15.41
C ALA A 174 36.84 17.46 14.44
N LYS A 175 36.55 17.40 13.13
CA LYS A 175 37.31 18.09 12.07
C LYS A 175 37.11 19.60 12.03
N ARG A 176 36.17 20.17 12.81
CA ARG A 176 35.97 21.61 12.84
C ARG A 176 37.23 22.30 13.35
N PRO A 177 37.77 23.28 12.59
CA PRO A 177 38.95 24.02 13.02
C PRO A 177 38.64 24.86 14.27
N ASP A 178 39.69 25.17 15.00
CA ASP A 178 39.63 26.05 16.16
C ASP A 178 39.41 27.52 15.77
N GLN A 179 39.25 28.41 16.74
CA GLN A 179 39.17 29.87 16.51
C GLN A 179 40.37 30.40 15.70
N PHE A 180 41.55 29.78 15.85
CA PHE A 180 42.76 30.08 15.09
C PHE A 180 42.88 29.33 13.74
N GLY A 181 41.83 28.63 13.29
CA GLY A 181 41.84 27.86 12.04
C GLY A 181 42.60 26.51 12.10
N LYS A 182 43.30 26.23 13.19
CA LYS A 182 44.10 25.00 13.36
C LYS A 182 43.21 23.79 13.69
N ARG A 183 43.51 22.64 13.10
CA ARG A 183 42.84 21.37 13.42
C ARG A 183 43.38 20.81 14.74
N ARG A 184 42.47 20.31 15.59
CA ARG A 184 42.84 19.67 16.87
C ARG A 184 42.80 18.15 16.72
N LEU A 185 43.97 17.56 16.42
CA LEU A 185 44.13 16.11 16.22
C LEU A 185 43.59 15.27 17.40
N GLY A 186 43.67 15.76 18.64
CA GLY A 186 43.11 15.08 19.81
C GLY A 186 41.60 14.89 19.79
N ARG A 187 40.84 15.75 19.08
CA ARG A 187 39.39 15.57 18.89
C ARG A 187 39.10 14.50 17.84
N GLU A 188 39.88 14.49 16.77
CA GLU A 188 39.75 13.52 15.67
C GLU A 188 40.18 12.12 16.12
N SER A 189 41.29 12.01 16.88
CA SER A 189 41.82 10.74 17.36
C SER A 189 40.79 9.99 18.22
N LYS A 190 40.06 10.66 19.11
CA LYS A 190 39.04 10.03 19.96
C LYS A 190 37.90 9.39 19.13
N VAL A 191 37.41 10.08 18.10
CA VAL A 191 36.32 9.54 17.26
C VAL A 191 36.83 8.38 16.39
N LEU A 192 38.06 8.49 15.87
CA LEU A 192 38.70 7.42 15.12
C LEU A 192 38.95 6.17 15.97
N LEU A 193 39.40 6.33 17.21
CA LEU A 193 39.59 5.22 18.15
C LEU A 193 38.27 4.51 18.44
N ASN A 194 37.20 5.25 18.71
CA ASN A 194 35.86 4.67 18.90
C ASN A 194 35.38 3.88 17.67
N ARG A 195 35.67 4.38 16.45
CA ARG A 195 35.35 3.68 15.21
C ARG A 195 36.14 2.38 15.07
N VAL A 196 37.45 2.42 15.32
CA VAL A 196 38.31 1.22 15.28
C VAL A 196 37.87 0.20 16.32
N GLN A 197 37.55 0.63 17.56
CA GLN A 197 37.04 -0.26 18.60
C GLN A 197 35.74 -0.95 18.18
N ARG A 198 34.83 -0.27 17.50
CA ARG A 198 33.61 -0.89 16.95
C ARG A 198 33.91 -1.91 15.85
N ILE A 199 34.85 -1.61 14.95
CA ILE A 199 35.23 -2.53 13.86
C ILE A 199 35.90 -3.79 14.42
N VAL A 200 36.82 -3.62 15.37
CA VAL A 200 37.53 -4.73 16.02
C VAL A 200 36.63 -5.51 16.97
N GLY A 201 35.62 -4.88 17.59
CA GLY A 201 34.62 -5.59 18.40
C GLY A 201 33.56 -6.33 17.58
N GLN A 202 33.52 -6.14 16.25
CA GLN A 202 32.62 -6.84 15.33
C GLN A 202 33.28 -8.04 14.64
N THR A 203 34.60 -8.23 14.80
CA THR A 203 35.35 -9.43 14.41
C THR A 203 35.39 -10.41 15.55
#